data_AF-A0A838U003-F1
#
_entry.id   AF-A0A838U003-F1
#
_cell.length_a   1.000
_cell.length_b   1.000
_cell.length_c   1.000
_cell.angle_alpha   90.00
_cell.angle_beta   90.00
_cell.angle_gamma   90.00
#
_symmetry.space_group_name_H-M   'P 1'
#
loop_
_entity.id
_entity.type
_entity.pdbx_description
1 polymer ?
#
loop_
_entity_poly.entity_id
_entity_poly.type
_entity_poly.pdbx_seq_one_letter_code
_entity_poly.pdbx_strand_id
1 'polypeptide(L)'
;GSASEEIHGIFFWQVKNMILASRAKSPNDTGLSPFVYNNALKGARNYKTEELTSMSTELIDMTHRVRSGEGEMEIMLEKWILER
;
A
#
# COMPACT_ATOMS: atom_id res chain seq x y z
N GLY A 1 12.81 14.05 -7.18
CA GLY A 1 12.08 12.81 -6.88
C GLY A 1 10.86 12.76 -7.77
N SER A 2 10.80 11.84 -8.72
CA SER A 2 9.52 11.50 -9.35
C SER A 2 9.36 9.98 -9.42
N ALA A 3 10.46 9.25 -9.64
CA ALA A 3 10.45 7.80 -9.64
C ALA A 3 10.15 7.19 -8.25
N SER A 4 10.77 7.67 -7.17
CA SER A 4 10.53 7.10 -5.83
C SER A 4 9.13 7.40 -5.31
N GLU A 5 8.59 8.58 -5.60
CA GLU A 5 7.21 8.95 -5.30
C GLU A 5 6.18 8.15 -6.13
N GLU A 6 6.50 7.84 -7.39
CA GLU A 6 5.66 6.97 -8.23
C GLU A 6 5.64 5.53 -7.70
N ILE A 7 6.82 4.98 -7.35
CA ILE A 7 6.94 3.65 -6.76
C ILE A 7 6.21 3.59 -5.41
N HIS A 8 6.37 4.61 -4.55
CA HIS A 8 5.60 4.75 -3.31
C HIS A 8 4.09 4.71 -3.59
N GLY A 9 3.61 5.46 -4.59
CA GLY A 9 2.22 5.47 -5.01
C GLY A 9 1.70 4.09 -5.44
N ILE A 10 2.53 3.31 -6.15
CA ILE A 10 2.20 1.93 -6.54
C ILE A 10 2.03 1.04 -5.30
N PHE A 11 2.96 1.11 -4.35
CA PHE A 11 2.85 0.35 -3.09
C PHE A 11 1.60 0.75 -2.31
N PHE A 12 1.33 2.05 -2.18
CA PHE A 12 0.14 2.56 -1.49
C PHE A 12 -1.15 2.02 -2.13
N TRP A 13 -1.27 2.10 -3.45
CA TRP A 13 -2.44 1.58 -4.15
C TRP A 13 -2.58 0.07 -4.02
N GLN A 14 -1.49 -0.68 -4.10
CA GLN A 14 -1.55 -2.13 -3.93
C GLN A 14 -2.00 -2.52 -2.52
N VAL A 15 -1.43 -1.90 -1.48
CA VAL A 15 -1.84 -2.13 -0.09
C VAL A 15 -3.31 -1.76 0.12
N LYS A 16 -3.75 -0.60 -0.38
CA LYS A 16 -5.15 -0.18 -0.33
C LYS A 16 -6.08 -1.19 -1.00
N ASN A 17 -5.72 -1.69 -2.18
CA ASN A 17 -6.51 -2.69 -2.90
C ASN A 17 -6.54 -4.03 -2.14
N MET A 18 -5.44 -4.43 -1.50
CA MET A 18 -5.41 -5.62 -0.64
C MET A 18 -6.34 -5.48 0.57
N ILE A 19 -6.39 -4.31 1.20
CA ILE A 19 -7.35 -4.03 2.29
C ILE A 19 -8.78 -4.15 1.79
N LEU A 20 -9.12 -3.52 0.66
CA LEU A 20 -10.47 -3.59 0.08
C LEU A 20 -10.87 -5.03 -0.22
N ALA A 21 -9.99 -5.78 -0.90
CA ALA A 21 -10.25 -7.18 -1.26
C ALA A 21 -10.38 -8.08 -0.01
N SER A 22 -9.58 -7.84 1.03
CA SER A 22 -9.64 -8.64 2.28
C SER A 22 -10.92 -8.45 3.08
N ARG A 23 -11.57 -7.29 2.95
CA ARG A 23 -12.79 -6.93 3.72
C ARG A 23 -14.07 -7.10 2.91
N ALA A 24 -13.97 -7.31 1.61
CA ALA A 24 -15.11 -7.42 0.71
C ALA A 24 -15.89 -8.72 0.97
N LYS A 25 -17.22 -8.65 0.97
CA LYS A 25 -18.09 -9.84 0.97
C LYS A 25 -18.27 -10.39 -0.43
N SER A 26 -18.26 -9.50 -1.42
CA SER A 26 -18.31 -9.80 -2.84
C SER A 26 -17.32 -8.93 -3.63
N PRO A 27 -16.74 -9.43 -4.73
CA PRO A 27 -15.88 -8.62 -5.61
C PRO A 27 -16.52 -7.29 -6.04
N ASN A 28 -17.84 -7.29 -6.26
CA ASN A 28 -18.60 -6.12 -6.71
C ASN A 28 -18.65 -4.98 -5.68
N ASP A 29 -18.41 -5.28 -4.40
CA ASP A 29 -18.48 -4.30 -3.32
C ASP A 29 -17.25 -3.37 -3.28
N THR A 30 -16.19 -3.71 -4.03
CA THR A 30 -14.91 -2.99 -3.98
C THR A 30 -14.75 -1.89 -5.03
N GLY A 31 -15.57 -1.91 -6.09
CA GLY A 31 -15.39 -1.07 -7.28
C GLY A 31 -14.14 -1.40 -8.11
N LEU A 32 -13.40 -2.46 -7.78
CA LEU A 32 -12.23 -2.92 -8.53
C LEU A 32 -12.67 -3.77 -9.73
N SER A 33 -11.89 -3.72 -10.82
CA SER A 33 -12.07 -4.67 -11.92
C SER A 33 -11.81 -6.11 -11.44
N PRO A 34 -12.41 -7.13 -12.08
CA PRO A 34 -12.22 -8.52 -11.66
C PRO A 34 -10.74 -8.95 -11.62
N PHE A 35 -9.92 -8.46 -12.54
CA PHE A 35 -8.48 -8.75 -12.55
C PHE A 35 -7.77 -8.13 -11.34
N VAL A 36 -8.02 -6.85 -11.06
CA VAL A 36 -7.37 -6.13 -9.94
C VAL A 36 -7.81 -6.71 -8.61
N TYR A 37 -9.11 -6.99 -8.44
CA TYR A 37 -9.64 -7.63 -7.24
C TYR A 37 -8.95 -8.98 -6.97
N ASN A 38 -8.87 -9.86 -7.97
CA ASN A 38 -8.28 -11.18 -7.81
C ASN A 38 -6.78 -11.11 -7.53
N ASN A 39 -6.06 -10.18 -8.16
CA ASN A 39 -4.64 -9.96 -7.88
C ASN A 39 -4.42 -9.46 -6.43
N ALA A 40 -5.19 -8.46 -6.01
CA ALA A 40 -5.15 -7.93 -4.65
C ALA A 40 -5.54 -8.98 -3.61
N LEU A 41 -6.59 -9.77 -3.84
CA LEU A 41 -7.01 -10.83 -2.94
C LEU A 41 -5.93 -11.91 -2.78
N LYS A 42 -5.24 -12.29 -3.86
CA LYS A 42 -4.11 -13.22 -3.79
C LYS A 42 -2.98 -12.68 -2.92
N GLY A 43 -2.60 -11.41 -3.11
CA GLY A 43 -1.57 -10.77 -2.29
C GLY A 43 -1.98 -10.61 -0.83
N ALA A 44 -3.23 -10.22 -0.58
CA ALA A 44 -3.77 -9.99 0.76
C ALA A 44 -3.74 -11.25 1.64
N ARG A 45 -3.79 -12.46 1.06
CA ARG A 45 -3.73 -13.73 1.80
C ARG A 45 -2.40 -13.97 2.52
N ASN A 46 -1.35 -13.24 2.16
CA ASN A 46 -0.04 -13.35 2.81
C ASN A 46 0.07 -12.51 4.09
N TYR A 47 -0.94 -11.72 4.41
CA TYR A 47 -0.92 -10.76 5.50
C TYR A 47 -2.22 -10.84 6.31
N LYS A 48 -2.13 -10.49 7.59
CA LYS A 48 -3.31 -10.18 8.41
C LYS A 48 -3.86 -8.81 8.01
N THR A 49 -5.16 -8.60 8.22
CA THR A 49 -5.80 -7.32 7.90
C THR A 49 -5.21 -6.15 8.71
N GLU A 50 -4.77 -6.41 9.94
CA GLU A 50 -4.13 -5.43 10.80
C GLU A 50 -2.75 -5.01 10.25
N GLU A 51 -1.97 -5.95 9.73
CA GLU A 51 -0.66 -5.69 9.11
C GLU A 51 -0.82 -4.81 7.87
N LEU A 52 -1.78 -5.13 7.01
CA LEU A 52 -2.11 -4.29 5.85
C LEU A 52 -2.54 -2.87 6.26
N THR A 53 -3.27 -2.74 7.35
CA THR A 53 -3.70 -1.43 7.88
C THR A 53 -2.51 -0.64 8.43
N SER A 54 -1.55 -1.30 9.09
CA SER A 54 -0.28 -0.68 9.52
C SER A 54 0.52 -0.19 8.32
N MET A 55 0.71 -1.04 7.31
CA MET A 55 1.42 -0.69 6.07
C MET A 55 0.79 0.52 5.37
N SER A 56 -0.55 0.55 5.27
CA SER A 56 -1.26 1.70 4.71
C SER A 56 -0.98 2.98 5.50
N THR A 57 -0.95 2.90 6.83
CA THR A 57 -0.70 4.05 7.70
C THR A 57 0.74 4.55 7.55
N GLU A 58 1.71 3.64 7.54
CA GLU A 58 3.14 3.94 7.37
C GLU A 58 3.41 4.61 6.01
N LEU A 59 2.79 4.14 4.93
CA LEU A 59 2.94 4.75 3.60
C LEU A 59 2.33 6.16 3.53
N ILE A 60 1.20 6.40 4.20
CA ILE A 60 0.61 7.74 4.30
C ILE A 60 1.54 8.66 5.09
N ASP A 61 1.96 8.22 6.27
CA ASP A 61 2.85 8.97 7.16
C ASP A 61 4.16 9.37 6.46
N MET A 62 4.78 8.44 5.74
CA MET A 62 5.98 8.70 4.94
C MET A 62 5.82 9.89 3.99
N THR A 63 4.65 10.03 3.35
CA THR A 63 4.37 11.17 2.47
C THR A 63 4.36 12.50 3.23
N HIS A 64 3.79 12.51 4.44
CA HIS A 64 3.75 13.70 5.29
C HIS A 64 5.14 14.07 5.81
N ARG A 65 5.94 13.09 6.21
CA ARG A 65 7.30 13.28 6.72
C ARG A 65 8.25 13.82 5.65
N VAL A 66 8.21 13.24 4.44
CA VAL A 66 8.97 13.76 3.29
C VAL A 66 8.58 15.21 2.97
N ARG A 67 7.28 15.52 2.95
CA ARG A 67 6.79 16.90 2.71
C ARG A 67 7.18 17.89 3.81
N SER A 68 7.38 17.40 5.03
CA SER A 68 7.82 18.20 6.17
C SER A 68 9.35 18.35 6.23
N GLY A 69 10.08 17.76 5.28
CA GLY A 69 11.54 17.86 5.19
C GLY A 69 12.30 16.91 6.11
N GLU A 70 11.65 15.87 6.65
CA GLU A 70 12.26 14.91 7.58
C GLU A 70 13.17 13.86 6.90
N GLY A 71 13.24 13.87 5.57
CA GLY A 71 14.14 13.04 4.77
C GLY A 71 13.65 12.84 3.34
N GLU A 72 14.34 11.97 2.61
CA GLU A 72 14.07 11.71 1.20
C GLU A 72 13.20 10.47 1.01
N MET A 73 12.23 10.56 0.08
CA MET A 73 11.30 9.47 -0.23
C MET A 73 12.01 8.16 -0.56
N GLU A 74 13.09 8.24 -1.35
CA GLU A 74 13.87 7.07 -1.77
C GLU A 74 14.42 6.30 -0.57
N ILE A 75 15.13 6.98 0.33
CA ILE A 75 15.72 6.36 1.52
C ILE A 75 14.66 5.84 2.49
N MET A 76 13.58 6.59 2.71
CA MET A 76 12.51 6.15 3.60
C MET A 76 11.78 4.92 3.05
N LEU A 77 11.53 4.89 1.74
CA LEU A 77 10.88 3.76 1.09
C LEU A 77 11.77 2.52 1.07
N GLU A 78 13.07 2.67 0.82
CA GLU A 78 14.03 1.56 0.88
C GLU A 78 14.06 0.92 2.28
N LYS A 79 14.17 1.73 3.33
CA LYS A 79 14.10 1.24 4.72
C LYS A 79 12.81 0.51 5.00
N TRP A 80 11.69 1.08 4.57
CA TRP A 80 10.38 0.47 4.75
C TRP A 80 10.31 -0.92 4.11
N ILE A 81 10.83 -1.09 2.89
CA ILE A 81 10.86 -2.38 2.17
C ILE A 81 11.71 -3.42 2.92
N LEU A 82 12.88 -3.02 3.46
CA LEU A 82 13.78 -3.94 4.16
C LEU A 82 13.25 -4.43 5.51
N GLU A 83 12.32 -3.70 6.12
CA GLU A 83 11.69 -4.04 7.40
C GLU A 83 10.44 -4.92 7.25
N ARG A 84 10.06 -5.32 6.02
CA ARG A 84 8.87 -6.15 5.76
C ARG A 84 9.16 -7.64 5.70
#